data_AF-A0AAX6SLU9-F1
#
_entry.id   AF-A0AAX6SLU9-F1
#
_cell.length_a   1.000
_cell.length_b   1.000
_cell.length_c   1.000
_cell.angle_alpha   90.00
_cell.angle_beta   90.00
_cell.angle_gamma   90.00
#
_symmetry.space_group_name_H-M   'P 1'
#
loop_
_entity.id
_entity.type
_entity.pdbx_description
1 polymer ?
#
loop_
_entity_poly.entity_id
_entity_poly.type
_entity_poly.pdbx_seq_one_letter_code
_entity_poly.pdbx_strand_id
1 'polypeptide(L)'
;MPSPSSTSSPCSLPDEIKNLLADVETFVADILRGENLSKKAKEKREYLIKKIKDVKASYLQEFQDKGDVEEGEEYNDPFAGTPDTVSLASERYDKDDDAPTDGM
;
A
#
# COMPACT_ATOMS: atom_id res chain seq x y z
N MET A 1 13.68 24.48 -6.31
CA MET A 1 12.67 24.08 -5.32
C MET A 1 11.66 23.19 -6.03
N PRO A 2 11.60 21.88 -5.75
CA PRO A 2 10.51 21.05 -6.25
C PRO A 2 9.27 21.33 -5.40
N SER A 3 8.16 21.63 -6.06
CA SER A 3 6.84 21.82 -5.46
C SER A 3 6.30 20.51 -4.88
N PRO A 4 5.59 20.53 -3.74
CA PRO A 4 5.04 19.33 -3.14
C PRO A 4 3.99 18.72 -4.06
N SER A 5 4.22 17.46 -4.40
CA SER A 5 3.32 16.59 -5.14
C SER A 5 1.90 16.69 -4.60
N SER A 6 0.95 17.02 -5.47
CA SER A 6 -0.47 16.80 -5.21
C SER A 6 -0.66 15.30 -5.04
N THR A 7 -0.66 14.83 -3.79
CA THR A 7 -1.08 13.49 -3.45
C THR A 7 -2.56 13.40 -3.80
N SER A 8 -2.86 12.81 -4.96
CA SER A 8 -4.24 12.54 -5.37
C SER A 8 -4.82 11.63 -4.30
N SER A 9 -5.71 12.18 -3.46
CA SER A 9 -6.48 11.38 -2.53
C SER A 9 -7.13 10.24 -3.32
N PRO A 10 -7.16 9.01 -2.78
CA PRO A 10 -7.84 7.92 -3.47
C PRO A 10 -9.25 8.35 -3.86
N CYS A 11 -9.59 8.15 -5.12
CA CYS A 11 -10.90 8.45 -5.68
C CYS A 11 -11.96 7.63 -4.94
N SER A 12 -12.52 8.17 -3.86
CA SER A 12 -13.66 7.57 -3.20
C SER A 12 -14.86 7.70 -4.11
N LEU A 13 -15.61 6.62 -4.27
CA LEU A 13 -16.82 6.64 -5.08
C LEU A 13 -17.71 7.83 -4.63
N PRO A 14 -18.20 8.67 -5.56
CA PRO A 14 -19.12 9.74 -5.19
C PRO A 14 -20.36 9.17 -4.50
N ASP A 15 -20.89 9.88 -3.50
CA ASP A 15 -22.00 9.36 -2.69
C ASP A 15 -23.26 9.08 -3.49
N GLU A 16 -23.52 9.86 -4.54
CA GLU A 16 -24.61 9.62 -5.49
C GLU A 16 -24.49 8.24 -6.15
N ILE A 17 -23.28 7.83 -6.54
CA ILE A 17 -23.03 6.53 -7.15
C ILE A 17 -23.14 5.41 -6.11
N LYS A 18 -22.71 5.65 -4.87
CA LYS A 18 -22.89 4.68 -3.77
C LYS A 18 -24.37 4.42 -3.51
N ASN A 19 -25.17 5.48 -3.45
CA ASN A 19 -26.61 5.40 -3.26
C ASN A 19 -27.27 4.64 -4.42
N LEU A 20 -26.93 4.98 -5.65
CA LEU A 20 -27.41 4.25 -6.83
C LEU A 20 -27.06 2.76 -6.78
N LEU A 21 -25.82 2.40 -6.41
CA LEU A 21 -25.41 1.00 -6.26
C LEU A 21 -26.21 0.28 -5.17
N ALA A 22 -26.54 0.96 -4.06
CA ALA A 22 -27.37 0.40 -3.00
C ALA A 22 -28.82 0.17 -3.46
N ASP A 23 -29.39 1.13 -4.18
CA ASP A 23 -30.75 1.02 -4.72
C ASP A 23 -30.84 -0.09 -5.77
N VAL A 24 -29.87 -0.18 -6.67
CA VAL A 24 -29.79 -1.25 -7.67
C VAL A 24 -29.57 -2.61 -7.01
N GLU A 25 -28.73 -2.70 -5.98
CA GLU A 25 -28.56 -3.95 -5.23
C GLU A 25 -29.86 -4.38 -4.58
N THR A 26 -30.57 -3.47 -3.91
CA THR A 26 -31.86 -3.75 -3.27
C THR A 26 -32.90 -4.19 -4.30
N PHE A 27 -32.96 -3.51 -5.44
CA PHE A 27 -33.87 -3.87 -6.52
C PHE A 27 -33.60 -5.28 -7.05
N VAL A 28 -32.34 -5.60 -7.35
CA VAL A 28 -31.97 -6.90 -7.92
C VAL A 28 -32.01 -8.02 -6.88
N ALA A 29 -31.51 -7.79 -5.67
CA ALA A 29 -31.35 -8.80 -4.63
C ALA A 29 -32.64 -9.06 -3.84
N ASP A 30 -33.48 -8.06 -3.64
CA ASP A 30 -34.66 -8.18 -2.77
C ASP A 30 -35.95 -8.10 -3.57
N ILE A 31 -36.15 -7.02 -4.35
CA ILE A 31 -37.38 -6.84 -5.13
C ILE A 31 -37.54 -7.95 -6.15
N LEU A 32 -36.50 -8.22 -6.95
CA LEU A 32 -36.54 -9.26 -7.99
C LEU A 32 -36.40 -10.71 -7.49
N ARG A 33 -36.22 -10.95 -6.18
CA ARG A 33 -35.99 -12.30 -5.62
C ARG A 33 -37.19 -13.23 -5.77
N GLY A 34 -38.40 -12.70 -5.56
CA GLY A 34 -39.66 -13.45 -5.57
C GLY A 34 -40.47 -13.28 -6.85
N GLU A 35 -40.00 -12.46 -7.79
CA GLU A 35 -40.73 -12.11 -9.00
C GLU A 35 -40.73 -13.24 -10.03
N ASN A 36 -41.78 -13.27 -10.86
CA ASN A 36 -41.90 -14.24 -11.95
C ASN A 36 -41.01 -13.85 -13.14
N LEU A 37 -39.72 -14.06 -12.98
CA LEU A 37 -38.70 -13.79 -13.98
C LEU A 37 -38.50 -14.98 -14.92
N SER A 38 -38.26 -14.69 -16.20
CA SER A 38 -37.79 -15.69 -17.16
C SER A 38 -36.45 -16.30 -16.69
N LYS A 39 -36.12 -17.51 -17.16
CA LYS A 39 -34.84 -18.18 -16.85
C LYS A 39 -33.63 -17.26 -17.10
N LYS A 40 -33.61 -16.59 -18.26
CA LYS A 40 -32.56 -15.64 -18.64
C LYS A 40 -32.48 -14.44 -17.70
N ALA A 41 -33.62 -13.93 -17.22
CA ALA A 41 -33.65 -12.82 -16.28
C ALA A 41 -33.13 -13.23 -14.89
N LYS A 42 -33.43 -14.46 -14.43
CA LYS A 42 -32.85 -15.01 -13.20
C LYS A 42 -31.33 -15.13 -13.28
N GLU A 43 -30.79 -15.64 -14.40
CA GLU A 43 -29.34 -15.70 -14.63
C GLU A 43 -28.69 -14.31 -14.62
N LYS A 44 -29.33 -13.32 -15.26
CA LYS A 44 -28.84 -11.93 -15.26
C LYS A 44 -28.91 -11.28 -13.89
N ARG A 45 -29.93 -11.58 -13.09
CA ARG A 45 -30.06 -11.15 -11.70
C ARG A 45 -28.86 -11.60 -10.87
N GLU A 46 -28.53 -12.89 -10.90
CA GLU A 46 -27.37 -13.43 -10.17
C GLU A 46 -26.05 -12.77 -10.60
N TYR A 47 -25.89 -12.57 -11.92
CA TYR A 47 -24.71 -11.91 -12.47
C TYR A 47 -24.57 -10.45 -12.04
N LEU A 48 -25.68 -9.71 -11.99
CA LEU A 48 -25.71 -8.32 -11.52
C LEU A 48 -25.36 -8.24 -10.03
N ILE A 49 -25.93 -9.12 -9.19
CA ILE A 49 -25.60 -9.18 -7.75
C ILE A 49 -24.09 -9.39 -7.56
N LYS A 50 -23.50 -10.35 -8.30
CA LYS A 50 -22.05 -10.60 -8.23
C LYS A 50 -21.25 -9.36 -8.63
N LYS A 51 -21.58 -8.72 -9.77
CA LYS A 51 -20.89 -7.51 -10.23
C LYS A 51 -20.95 -6.35 -9.25
N ILE A 52 -22.10 -6.13 -8.62
CA ILE A 52 -22.26 -5.04 -7.64
C ILE A 52 -21.32 -5.29 -6.45
N LYS A 53 -21.23 -6.54 -5.97
CA LYS A 53 -20.29 -6.91 -4.90
C LYS A 53 -18.84 -6.73 -5.32
N ASP A 54 -18.46 -7.19 -6.52
CA ASP A 54 -17.10 -7.07 -7.05
C ASP A 54 -16.69 -5.60 -7.17
N VAL A 55 -17.58 -4.74 -7.67
CA VAL A 55 -17.36 -3.28 -7.76
C VAL A 55 -17.20 -2.67 -6.37
N LYS A 56 -18.07 -3.00 -5.42
CA LYS A 56 -17.93 -2.50 -4.04
C LYS A 56 -16.61 -2.94 -3.40
N ALA A 57 -16.18 -4.18 -3.66
CA ALA A 57 -14.91 -4.70 -3.17
C ALA A 57 -13.71 -4.01 -3.82
N SER A 58 -13.73 -3.75 -5.14
CA SER A 58 -12.61 -3.06 -5.81
C SER A 58 -12.42 -1.65 -5.27
N TYR A 59 -13.49 -0.92 -5.02
CA TYR A 59 -13.42 0.41 -4.39
C TYR A 59 -13.06 0.39 -2.91
N LEU A 60 -13.13 -0.74 -2.23
CA LEU A 60 -12.65 -0.86 -0.84
C LEU A 60 -11.18 -1.30 -0.82
N GLN A 61 -10.81 -2.22 -1.72
CA GLN A 61 -9.46 -2.74 -1.89
C GLN A 61 -8.50 -1.68 -2.42
N GLU A 62 -8.92 -0.82 -3.35
CA GLU A 62 -8.11 0.32 -3.80
C GLU A 62 -7.70 1.24 -2.63
N PHE A 63 -8.43 1.25 -1.51
CA PHE A 63 -8.08 2.03 -0.32
C PHE A 63 -7.16 1.30 0.65
N GLN A 64 -7.10 -0.04 0.58
CA GLN A 64 -6.23 -0.87 1.43
C GLN A 64 -4.88 -1.18 0.75
N ASP A 65 -4.83 -1.26 -0.58
CA ASP A 65 -3.63 -1.64 -1.36
C ASP A 65 -2.49 -0.59 -1.31
N LYS A 66 -2.73 0.54 -0.65
CA LYS A 66 -1.75 1.63 -0.49
C LYS A 66 -1.49 2.00 0.97
N GLY A 67 -1.74 1.07 1.89
CA GLY A 67 -1.45 1.21 3.32
C GLY A 67 -0.47 0.18 3.89
N ASP A 68 0.13 -0.70 3.08
CA ASP A 68 0.94 -1.84 3.57
C ASP A 68 2.38 -1.91 3.03
N VAL A 69 3.01 -0.77 2.68
CA VAL A 69 4.45 -0.77 2.31
C VAL A 69 5.25 0.46 2.80
N GLU A 70 4.78 1.28 3.75
CA GLU A 70 5.66 2.26 4.42
C GLU A 70 5.26 2.45 5.89
N GLU A 71 5.50 1.44 6.72
CA GLU A 71 5.72 1.67 8.16
C GLU A 71 6.97 0.91 8.57
N GLY A 72 8.10 1.61 8.55
CA GLY A 72 9.39 1.04 8.88
C GLY A 72 10.57 1.99 8.73
N GLU A 73 10.37 3.31 8.78
CA GLU A 73 11.45 4.20 9.24
C GLU A 73 11.70 3.93 10.72
N GLU A 74 12.51 2.91 11.00
CA GLU A 74 13.27 2.84 12.23
C GLU A 74 14.19 4.07 12.25
N TYR A 75 13.68 5.16 12.85
CA TYR A 75 14.49 6.24 13.36
C TYR A 75 15.48 5.64 14.36
N ASN A 76 16.66 5.25 13.87
CA ASN A 76 17.76 4.86 14.71
C ASN A 76 18.32 6.13 15.35
N ASP A 77 17.90 6.35 16.59
CA ASP A 77 18.34 7.40 17.51
C ASP A 77 19.88 7.46 17.59
N PRO A 78 20.54 8.59 17.29
CA PRO A 78 22.00 8.73 17.36
C PRO A 78 22.59 8.64 18.78
N PHE A 79 21.77 8.37 19.81
CA PHE A 79 22.19 8.34 21.22
C PHE A 79 22.08 6.96 21.91
N ALA A 80 21.64 5.90 21.21
CA ALA A 80 21.64 4.56 21.76
C ALA A 80 23.05 3.95 21.70
N GLY A 81 23.73 3.98 22.85
CA GLY A 81 25.13 3.64 23.04
C GLY A 81 25.61 2.33 22.39
N THR A 82 26.86 2.41 21.96
CA THR A 82 27.75 1.34 21.48
C THR A 82 27.55 -0.01 22.17
N PRO A 83 27.48 -1.09 21.39
CA PRO A 83 28.07 -2.36 21.81
C PRO A 83 29.26 -2.69 20.91
N ASP A 84 30.41 -2.77 21.57
CA ASP A 84 31.71 -3.20 21.05
C ASP A 84 31.64 -4.50 20.25
N THR A 85 31.83 -4.47 18.92
CA THR A 85 32.44 -5.58 18.16
C THR A 85 32.94 -5.10 16.79
N VAL A 86 33.90 -4.18 16.73
CA VAL A 86 34.73 -3.99 15.53
C VAL A 86 36.14 -4.47 15.82
N SER A 87 36.30 -5.79 15.91
CA SER A 87 37.61 -6.43 15.74
C SER A 87 38.00 -6.32 14.27
N LEU A 88 38.51 -5.16 13.88
CA LEU A 88 39.09 -4.92 12.57
C LEU A 88 40.60 -5.17 12.64
N ALA A 89 41.00 -6.29 12.04
CA ALA A 89 42.19 -6.47 11.23
C ALA A 89 43.49 -5.81 11.72
N SER A 90 44.33 -6.56 12.43
CA SER A 90 45.79 -6.33 12.34
C SER A 90 46.33 -7.11 11.14
N GLU A 91 46.27 -6.48 9.97
CA GLU A 91 47.05 -6.91 8.82
C GLU A 91 48.45 -6.32 8.97
N ARG A 92 49.42 -7.20 9.24
CA ARG A 92 50.82 -6.81 9.32
C ARG A 92 51.34 -6.54 7.92
N TYR A 93 51.46 -5.28 7.55
CA TYR A 93 52.37 -4.89 6.49
C TYR A 93 53.68 -4.42 7.11
N ASP A 94 54.64 -5.33 7.02
CA ASP A 94 56.07 -5.09 7.04
C ASP A 94 56.45 -4.28 5.80
N LYS A 95 57.01 -3.08 6.01
CA LYS A 95 57.85 -2.42 5.01
C LYS A 95 58.79 -1.42 5.69
N ASP A 96 60.04 -1.86 5.77
CA ASP A 96 61.24 -1.07 5.97
C ASP A 96 61.38 0.14 5.01
N ASP A 97 62.30 1.03 5.41
CA ASP A 97 63.04 2.06 4.64
C ASP A 97 62.34 3.42 4.37
N ASP A 98 62.71 4.48 5.11
CA ASP A 98 63.90 5.33 4.85
C ASP A 98 63.92 6.55 5.82
N ALA A 99 65.08 6.89 6.38
CA ALA A 99 65.31 7.98 7.35
C ALA A 99 65.67 9.32 6.65
N PRO A 100 66.08 10.40 7.35
CA PRO A 100 65.51 11.11 8.51
C PRO A 100 65.09 12.55 8.14
N THR A 101 64.17 13.18 8.89
CA THR A 101 64.00 14.64 8.84
C THR A 101 64.87 15.26 9.94
N ASP A 102 66.07 15.72 9.60
CA ASP A 102 66.82 16.61 10.49
C ASP A 102 66.40 18.05 10.21
N GLY A 103 65.91 18.71 11.26
CA GLY A 103 65.55 20.12 11.23
C GLY A 103 66.69 20.95 11.80
N MET A 104 67.16 21.93 11.03
CA MET A 104 67.40 23.32 11.44
C MET A 104 67.89 24.18 10.27
#